data_AF-A0A2G5KGY9-F1
#
_entry.id   AF-A0A2G5KGY9-F1
#
_cell.length_a   1.000
_cell.length_b   1.000
_cell.length_c   1.000
_cell.angle_alpha   90.00
_cell.angle_beta   90.00
_cell.angle_gamma   90.00
#
_symmetry.space_group_name_H-M   'P 1'
#
loop_
_entity.id
_entity.type
_entity.pdbx_description
1 polymer ?
#
loop_
_entity_poly.entity_id
_entity_poly.type
_entity_poly.pdbx_seq_one_letter_code
_entity_poly.pdbx_strand_id
1 'polypeptide(L)'
;MTPLETELLKKLESKGHSEELVDHYWGSINYVLGLIRASEVKAGLILTFYGILLNFIFQQIEVVLTGGPKEILLYILLILWFLSTVISIYFSIRCFMPRLEGNYEKNVFYFGDVITKFGSIKEFSKIFYTTSLKEEELFDQLGQQIYIISKIAAAKFKYVNRSLQFLASGLIVFLILVFYYAVLTLGV
;
A
#
# COMPACT_ATOMS: atom_id res chain seq x y z
N MET A 1 22.28 10.18 49.57
CA MET A 1 22.09 9.03 48.67
C MET A 1 23.39 8.24 48.66
N THR A 2 23.34 6.95 48.94
CA THR A 2 24.53 6.09 48.94
C THR A 2 25.00 5.84 47.50
N PRO A 3 26.27 5.46 47.28
CA PRO A 3 26.76 5.06 45.96
C PRO A 3 25.91 3.94 45.32
N LEU A 4 25.42 3.01 46.16
CA LEU A 4 24.54 1.91 45.74
C LEU A 4 23.16 2.41 45.28
N GLU A 5 22.54 3.34 46.01
CA GLU A 5 21.25 3.94 45.63
C GLU A 5 21.36 4.69 44.29
N THR A 6 22.49 5.37 44.06
CA THR A 6 22.73 6.11 42.83
C THR A 6 22.90 5.17 41.62
N GLU A 7 23.60 4.05 41.80
CA GLU A 7 23.75 3.05 40.75
C GLU A 7 22.43 2.32 40.43
N LEU A 8 21.62 2.02 41.46
CA LEU A 8 20.30 1.41 41.29
C LEU A 8 19.33 2.34 40.56
N LEU A 9 19.30 3.62 40.90
CA LEU A 9 18.48 4.61 40.21
C LEU A 9 18.87 4.73 38.74
N LYS A 10 20.17 4.82 38.45
CA LYS A 10 20.66 4.88 37.06
C LYS A 10 20.29 3.63 36.25
N LYS A 11 20.32 2.44 36.87
CA LYS A 11 19.86 1.19 36.23
C LYS A 11 18.35 1.18 35.99
N LEU A 12 17.55 1.70 36.92
CA LEU A 12 16.10 1.81 36.77
C LEU A 12 15.70 2.80 35.69
N GLU A 13 16.33 3.99 35.65
CA GLU A 13 16.12 4.98 34.59
C GLU A 13 16.52 4.44 33.21
N SER A 14 17.67 3.77 33.12
CA SER A 14 18.13 3.14 31.87
C SER A 14 17.16 2.07 31.38
N LYS A 15 16.58 1.27 32.28
CA LYS A 15 15.60 0.24 31.93
C LYS A 15 14.26 0.84 31.50
N GLY A 16 13.81 1.90 32.15
CA GLY A 16 12.60 2.63 31.75
C GLY A 16 12.76 3.25 30.36
N HIS A 17 13.93 3.81 30.05
CA HIS A 17 14.21 4.39 28.74
C HIS A 17 14.22 3.34 27.62
N SER A 18 14.76 2.15 27.86
CA SER A 18 14.79 1.08 26.85
C SER A 18 13.39 0.49 26.57
N GLU A 19 12.53 0.39 27.58
CA GLU A 19 11.11 0.03 27.40
C GLU A 19 10.37 1.08 26.55
N GLU A 20 10.56 2.37 26.83
CA GLU A 20 9.99 3.47 26.04
C GLU A 20 10.48 3.46 24.57
N LEU A 21 11.77 3.17 24.36
CA LEU A 21 12.34 3.00 23.03
C LEU A 21 11.65 1.85 22.28
N VAL A 22 11.49 0.66 22.87
CA VAL A 22 10.78 -0.46 22.23
C VAL A 22 9.39 -0.05 21.79
N ASP A 23 8.65 0.66 22.65
CA ASP A 23 7.31 1.17 22.33
C ASP A 23 7.33 2.17 21.17
N HIS A 24 8.33 3.04 21.08
CA HIS A 24 8.50 3.96 19.95
C HIS A 24 8.77 3.25 18.62
N TYR A 25 9.64 2.24 18.61
CA TYR A 25 9.89 1.43 17.41
C TYR A 25 8.62 0.72 16.98
N TRP A 26 7.88 0.13 17.93
CA TRP A 26 6.66 -0.60 17.61
C TRP A 26 5.50 0.31 17.19
N GLY A 27 5.41 1.50 17.78
CA GLY A 27 4.53 2.58 17.34
C GLY A 27 4.82 3.00 15.89
N SER A 28 6.10 3.16 15.55
CA SER A 28 6.54 3.48 14.18
C SER A 28 6.18 2.39 13.18
N ILE A 29 6.39 1.11 13.56
CA ILE A 29 6.03 -0.02 12.71
C ILE A 29 4.51 -0.07 12.48
N ASN A 30 3.72 0.10 13.53
CA ASN A 30 2.26 0.12 13.43
C ASN A 30 1.75 1.31 12.60
N TYR A 31 2.37 2.48 12.73
CA TYR A 31 2.06 3.64 11.89
C TYR A 31 2.26 3.32 10.40
N VAL A 32 3.42 2.78 10.02
CA VAL A 32 3.72 2.45 8.62
C VAL A 32 2.84 1.33 8.09
N LEU A 33 2.55 0.31 8.90
CA LEU A 33 1.57 -0.73 8.53
C LEU A 33 0.17 -0.14 8.33
N GLY A 34 -0.21 0.85 9.15
CA GLY A 34 -1.44 1.63 8.97
C GLY A 34 -1.48 2.36 7.61
N LEU A 35 -0.37 2.98 7.22
CA LEU A 35 -0.22 3.62 5.91
C LEU A 35 -0.38 2.61 4.76
N ILE A 36 0.25 1.42 4.87
CA ILE A 36 0.10 0.34 3.88
C ILE A 36 -1.38 -0.05 3.73
N ARG A 37 -2.05 -0.34 4.85
CA ARG A 37 -3.48 -0.71 4.85
C ARG A 37 -4.35 0.39 4.22
N ALA A 38 -4.09 1.65 4.58
CA ALA A 38 -4.81 2.79 4.00
C ALA A 38 -4.63 2.89 2.47
N SER A 39 -3.43 2.60 1.95
CA SER A 39 -3.17 2.58 0.50
C SER A 39 -3.92 1.46 -0.22
N GLU A 40 -3.99 0.27 0.38
CA GLU A 40 -4.73 -0.88 -0.15
C GLU A 40 -6.24 -0.66 -0.13
N VAL A 41 -6.77 -0.07 0.95
CA VAL A 41 -8.18 0.32 1.05
C VAL A 41 -8.54 1.31 -0.06
N LYS A 42 -7.71 2.34 -0.28
CA LYS A 42 -7.91 3.31 -1.38
C LYS A 42 -7.91 2.62 -2.75
N ALA A 43 -6.97 1.72 -3.01
CA ALA A 43 -6.92 0.95 -4.26
C ALA A 43 -8.17 0.07 -4.45
N GLY A 44 -8.67 -0.52 -3.36
CA GLY A 44 -9.90 -1.32 -3.35
C GLY A 44 -11.14 -0.50 -3.68
N LEU A 45 -11.27 0.69 -3.08
CA LEU A 45 -12.36 1.62 -3.39
C LEU A 45 -12.35 2.03 -4.87
N ILE A 46 -11.18 2.27 -5.47
CA ILE A 46 -11.04 2.57 -6.90
C ILE A 46 -11.53 1.39 -7.75
N LEU A 47 -11.15 0.15 -7.41
CA LEU A 47 -11.63 -1.04 -8.13
C LEU A 47 -13.15 -1.22 -8.02
N THR A 48 -13.71 -1.04 -6.82
CA THR A 48 -15.17 -1.10 -6.62
C THR A 48 -15.89 -0.04 -7.44
N PHE A 49 -15.36 1.19 -7.46
CA PHE A 49 -15.90 2.26 -8.29
C PHE A 49 -15.92 1.88 -9.77
N TYR A 50 -14.82 1.32 -10.30
CA TYR A 50 -14.81 0.83 -11.68
C TYR A 50 -15.74 -0.34 -11.92
N GLY A 51 -15.89 -1.26 -10.96
CA GLY A 51 -16.84 -2.36 -11.08
C GLY A 51 -18.27 -1.85 -11.27
N ILE A 52 -18.66 -0.82 -10.50
CA ILE A 52 -19.96 -0.15 -10.64
C ILE A 52 -20.06 0.57 -12.00
N LEU A 53 -19.07 1.41 -12.33
CA LEU A 53 -19.07 2.20 -13.56
C LEU A 53 -19.14 1.34 -14.82
N LEU A 54 -18.31 0.30 -14.89
CA LEU A 54 -18.28 -0.62 -16.03
C LEU A 54 -19.57 -1.43 -16.15
N ASN A 55 -20.22 -1.78 -15.03
CA ASN A 55 -21.51 -2.45 -15.08
C ASN A 55 -22.59 -1.56 -15.75
N PHE A 56 -22.69 -0.28 -15.37
CA PHE A 56 -23.61 0.65 -16.01
C PHE A 56 -23.31 0.81 -17.52
N ILE A 57 -22.04 0.92 -17.89
CA ILE A 57 -21.63 1.06 -19.29
C ILE A 57 -21.96 -0.21 -20.08
N PHE A 58 -21.73 -1.38 -19.50
CA PHE A 58 -22.02 -2.67 -20.14
C PHE A 58 -23.51 -2.84 -20.45
N GLN A 59 -24.40 -2.36 -19.58
CA GLN A 59 -25.85 -2.39 -19.83
C GLN A 59 -26.27 -1.53 -21.04
N GLN A 60 -25.55 -0.45 -21.31
CA GLN A 60 -25.88 0.51 -22.37
C GLN A 60 -25.09 0.30 -23.67
N ILE A 61 -24.24 -0.72 -23.74
CA ILE A 61 -23.26 -0.87 -24.82
C ILE A 61 -23.91 -1.11 -26.18
N GLU A 62 -25.00 -1.89 -26.23
CA GLU A 62 -25.71 -2.19 -27.49
C GLU A 62 -26.33 -0.94 -28.10
N VAL A 63 -26.97 -0.10 -27.26
CA VAL A 63 -27.58 1.16 -27.68
C VAL A 63 -26.52 2.10 -28.28
N VAL A 64 -25.35 2.20 -27.64
CA VAL A 64 -24.26 3.06 -28.11
C VAL A 64 -23.63 2.53 -29.40
N LEU A 65 -23.43 1.21 -29.52
CA LEU A 65 -22.77 0.62 -30.69
C LEU A 65 -23.65 0.58 -31.94
N THR A 66 -24.97 0.40 -31.79
CA THR A 66 -25.90 0.23 -32.93
C THR A 66 -26.65 1.50 -33.29
N GLY A 67 -26.99 2.35 -32.29
CA GLY A 67 -27.79 3.56 -32.47
C GLY A 67 -27.02 4.88 -32.36
N GLY A 68 -25.72 4.84 -32.02
CA GLY A 68 -24.92 6.04 -31.78
C GLY A 68 -24.40 6.74 -33.06
N PRO A 69 -24.04 8.04 -32.97
CA PRO A 69 -23.37 8.76 -34.05
C PRO A 69 -22.02 8.11 -34.37
N LYS A 70 -21.74 7.88 -35.66
CA LYS A 70 -20.50 7.22 -36.13
C LYS A 70 -19.39 8.24 -36.38
N GLU A 71 -19.11 9.08 -35.39
CA GLU A 71 -18.07 10.11 -35.47
C GLU A 71 -16.71 9.59 -35.03
N ILE A 72 -15.66 9.86 -35.81
CA ILE A 72 -14.30 9.37 -35.52
C ILE A 72 -13.80 9.87 -34.15
N LEU A 73 -14.15 11.10 -33.77
CA LEU A 73 -13.76 11.70 -32.51
C LEU A 73 -14.34 10.96 -31.30
N LEU A 74 -15.57 10.45 -31.39
CA LEU A 74 -16.18 9.64 -30.32
C LEU A 74 -15.37 8.36 -30.07
N TYR A 75 -14.96 7.67 -31.14
CA TYR A 75 -14.14 6.46 -31.01
C TYR A 75 -12.78 6.76 -30.39
N ILE A 76 -12.15 7.88 -30.74
CA ILE A 76 -10.88 8.31 -30.13
C ILE A 76 -11.05 8.56 -28.63
N LEU A 77 -12.09 9.29 -28.22
CA LEU A 77 -12.39 9.55 -26.81
C LEU A 77 -12.69 8.27 -26.03
N LEU A 78 -13.41 7.33 -26.64
CA LEU A 78 -13.75 6.04 -26.05
C LEU A 78 -12.51 5.18 -25.82
N ILE A 79 -11.62 5.09 -26.82
CA ILE A 79 -10.34 4.38 -26.70
C ILE A 79 -9.48 5.01 -25.60
N LEU A 80 -9.37 6.34 -25.58
CA LEU A 80 -8.59 7.06 -24.58
C LEU A 80 -9.12 6.82 -23.16
N TRP A 81 -10.44 6.89 -22.99
CA TRP A 81 -11.11 6.58 -21.72
C TRP A 81 -10.85 5.14 -21.27
N PHE A 82 -11.00 4.18 -22.19
CA PHE A 82 -10.79 2.77 -21.91
C PHE A 82 -9.34 2.48 -21.50
N LEU A 83 -8.36 3.04 -22.22
CA LEU A 83 -6.95 2.91 -21.87
C LEU A 83 -6.65 3.50 -20.49
N SER A 84 -7.19 4.69 -20.18
CA SER A 84 -7.03 5.30 -18.85
C SER A 84 -7.59 4.41 -17.75
N THR A 85 -8.77 3.82 -17.98
CA THR A 85 -9.43 2.88 -17.06
C THR A 85 -8.57 1.62 -16.83
N VAL A 86 -8.09 0.99 -17.90
CA VAL A 86 -7.24 -0.21 -17.82
C VAL A 86 -5.95 0.08 -17.07
N ILE A 87 -5.28 1.20 -17.36
CA ILE A 87 -4.03 1.59 -16.67
C ILE A 87 -4.29 1.87 -15.19
N SER A 88 -5.39 2.53 -14.85
CA SER A 88 -5.79 2.78 -13.46
C SER A 88 -6.02 1.48 -12.68
N ILE A 89 -6.80 0.54 -13.26
CA ILE A 89 -7.05 -0.79 -12.69
C ILE A 89 -5.74 -1.56 -12.50
N TYR A 90 -4.85 -1.54 -13.50
CA TYR A 90 -3.54 -2.18 -13.42
C TYR A 90 -2.76 -1.67 -12.20
N PHE A 91 -2.67 -0.36 -12.01
CA PHE A 91 -1.96 0.21 -10.85
C PHE A 91 -2.65 -0.12 -9.51
N SER A 92 -3.99 -0.19 -9.46
CA SER A 92 -4.70 -0.64 -8.26
C SER A 92 -4.35 -2.08 -7.89
N ILE A 93 -4.35 -3.00 -8.87
CA ILE A 93 -3.96 -4.41 -8.63
C ILE A 93 -2.50 -4.50 -8.16
N ARG A 94 -1.59 -3.75 -8.80
CA ARG A 94 -0.18 -3.69 -8.39
C ARG A 94 0.01 -3.15 -6.96
N CYS A 95 -0.93 -2.37 -6.44
CA CYS A 95 -0.92 -1.93 -5.04
C CYS A 95 -1.16 -3.09 -4.07
N PHE A 96 -1.98 -4.08 -4.43
CA PHE A 96 -2.25 -5.26 -3.60
C PHE A 96 -1.15 -6.31 -3.63
N MET A 97 -0.40 -6.40 -4.74
CA MET A 97 0.61 -7.44 -4.89
C MET A 97 1.63 -7.42 -3.74
N PRO A 98 1.89 -8.58 -3.10
CA PRO A 98 2.88 -8.67 -2.04
C PRO A 98 4.26 -8.37 -2.63
N ARG A 99 5.05 -7.58 -1.90
CA ARG A 99 6.42 -7.25 -2.26
C ARG A 99 7.35 -7.91 -1.25
N LEU A 100 8.11 -8.89 -1.73
CA LEU A 100 9.16 -9.52 -0.96
C LEU A 100 10.48 -8.84 -1.33
N GLU A 101 11.07 -8.13 -0.38
CA GLU A 101 12.48 -7.78 -0.48
C GLU A 101 13.28 -9.04 -0.12
N GLY A 102 14.33 -9.35 -0.88
CA GLY A 102 15.11 -10.59 -0.68
C GLY A 102 16.58 -10.35 -0.32
N ASN A 103 17.04 -9.10 -0.37
CA ASN A 103 18.44 -8.76 -0.14
C ASN A 103 18.57 -7.97 1.17
N TYR A 104 18.52 -8.71 2.28
CA TYR A 104 18.72 -8.19 3.63
C TYR A 104 19.31 -9.28 4.54
N GLU A 105 19.93 -8.86 5.63
CA GLU A 105 20.39 -9.75 6.69
C GLU A 105 19.20 -10.42 7.39
N LYS A 106 19.45 -11.63 7.92
CA LYS A 106 18.39 -12.38 8.62
C LYS A 106 17.89 -11.59 9.82
N ASN A 107 16.58 -11.48 9.97
CA ASN A 107 15.98 -10.65 11.01
C ASN A 107 14.82 -11.38 11.70
N VAL A 108 14.81 -11.42 13.03
CA VAL A 108 13.82 -12.19 13.81
C VAL A 108 12.40 -11.63 13.72
N PHE A 109 12.24 -10.38 13.25
CA PHE A 109 10.96 -9.73 13.03
C PHE A 109 10.42 -9.88 11.60
N TYR A 110 11.20 -10.45 10.69
CA TYR A 110 10.77 -10.66 9.30
C TYR A 110 10.02 -11.97 9.19
N PHE A 111 8.72 -11.89 8.88
CA PHE A 111 7.86 -13.08 8.80
C PHE A 111 8.42 -14.18 7.89
N GLY A 112 9.05 -13.80 6.76
CA GLY A 112 9.65 -14.75 5.84
C GLY A 112 10.87 -15.47 6.44
N ASP A 113 11.70 -14.74 7.18
CA ASP A 113 12.90 -15.28 7.81
C ASP A 113 12.57 -16.18 9.00
N VAL A 114 11.55 -15.84 9.79
CA VAL A 114 11.04 -16.67 10.90
C VAL A 114 10.80 -18.11 10.43
N ILE A 115 10.24 -18.27 9.24
CA ILE A 115 9.89 -19.59 8.68
C ILE A 115 11.05 -20.22 7.90
N THR A 116 11.90 -19.44 7.25
CA THR A 116 12.89 -19.96 6.28
C THR A 116 14.34 -19.96 6.75
N LYS A 117 14.69 -19.15 7.76
CA LYS A 117 16.09 -18.91 8.16
C LYS A 117 16.43 -19.23 9.62
N PHE A 118 15.44 -19.54 10.48
CA PHE A 118 15.65 -19.75 11.92
C PHE A 118 15.37 -21.18 12.42
N GLY A 119 15.22 -22.15 11.53
CA GLY A 119 15.11 -23.57 11.88
C GLY A 119 13.75 -23.93 12.51
N SER A 120 13.81 -24.71 13.59
CA SER A 120 12.63 -25.18 14.33
C SER A 120 12.05 -24.10 15.26
N ILE A 121 10.80 -24.33 15.71
CA ILE A 121 10.11 -23.43 16.66
C ILE A 121 10.94 -23.19 17.93
N LYS A 122 11.63 -24.23 18.44
CA LYS A 122 12.46 -24.11 19.65
C LYS A 122 13.72 -23.26 19.40
N GLU A 123 14.33 -23.41 18.24
CA GLU A 123 15.52 -22.64 17.85
C GLU A 123 15.15 -21.17 17.67
N PHE A 124 14.09 -20.88 16.91
CA PHE A 124 13.58 -19.52 16.76
C PHE A 124 13.25 -18.88 18.11
N SER A 125 12.50 -19.58 18.97
CA SER A 125 12.14 -19.05 20.30
C SER A 125 13.37 -18.69 21.14
N LYS A 126 14.42 -19.52 21.10
CA LYS A 126 15.68 -19.24 21.79
C LYS A 126 16.40 -18.04 21.19
N ILE A 127 16.52 -17.99 19.86
CA ILE A 127 17.19 -16.88 19.15
C ILE A 127 16.46 -15.57 19.42
N PHE A 128 15.14 -15.54 19.25
CA PHE A 128 14.29 -14.39 19.52
C PHE A 128 14.49 -13.86 20.95
N TYR A 129 14.46 -14.76 21.95
CA TYR A 129 14.72 -14.39 23.34
C TYR A 129 16.12 -13.79 23.53
N THR A 130 17.16 -14.44 23.00
CA THR A 130 18.54 -13.95 23.15
C THR A 130 18.79 -12.62 22.44
N THR A 131 18.18 -12.39 21.28
CA THR A 131 18.25 -11.10 20.57
C THR A 131 17.49 -10.03 21.34
N SER A 132 16.33 -10.36 21.92
CA SER A 132 15.53 -9.41 22.70
C SER A 132 16.22 -8.96 24.01
N LEU A 133 17.15 -9.76 24.54
CA LEU A 133 17.97 -9.37 25.69
C LEU A 133 19.13 -8.43 25.33
N LYS A 134 19.51 -8.36 24.06
CA LYS A 134 20.63 -7.55 23.59
C LYS A 134 20.09 -6.30 22.90
N GLU A 135 20.04 -5.21 23.66
CA GLU A 135 19.41 -3.95 23.26
C GLU A 135 19.88 -3.42 21.88
N GLU A 136 21.18 -3.47 21.60
CA GLU A 136 21.75 -3.06 20.31
C GLU A 136 21.25 -3.93 19.15
N GLU A 137 21.30 -5.26 19.27
CA GLU A 137 20.80 -6.18 18.24
C GLU A 137 19.28 -6.06 18.07
N LEU A 138 18.54 -5.84 19.17
CA LEU A 138 17.09 -5.66 19.16
C LEU A 138 16.70 -4.40 18.37
N PHE A 139 17.28 -3.24 18.71
CA PHE A 139 16.93 -1.98 18.06
C PHE A 139 17.44 -1.89 16.63
N ASP A 140 18.60 -2.49 16.32
CA ASP A 140 19.06 -2.60 14.94
C ASP A 140 18.04 -3.40 14.10
N GLN A 141 17.61 -4.57 14.56
CA GLN A 141 16.65 -5.39 13.82
C GLN A 141 15.25 -4.73 13.71
N LEU A 142 14.79 -4.01 14.73
CA LEU A 142 13.56 -3.21 14.67
C LEU A 142 13.69 -2.05 13.67
N GLY A 143 14.84 -1.36 13.65
CA GLY A 143 15.13 -0.30 12.68
C GLY A 143 15.13 -0.81 11.24
N GLN A 144 15.77 -1.95 10.99
CA GLN A 144 15.73 -2.62 9.70
C GLN A 144 14.28 -2.96 9.29
N GLN A 145 13.43 -3.41 10.22
CA GLN A 145 12.00 -3.65 9.94
C GLN A 145 11.26 -2.38 9.56
N ILE A 146 11.45 -1.28 10.29
CA ILE A 146 10.88 0.04 9.93
C ILE A 146 11.30 0.44 8.51
N TYR A 147 12.58 0.27 8.16
CA TYR A 147 13.09 0.62 6.84
C TYR A 147 12.40 -0.18 5.72
N ILE A 148 12.34 -1.51 5.86
CA ILE A 148 11.74 -2.39 4.85
C ILE A 148 10.24 -2.10 4.67
N ILE A 149 9.47 -2.02 5.75
CA ILE A 149 8.04 -1.73 5.64
C ILE A 149 7.77 -0.31 5.10
N SER A 150 8.65 0.66 5.40
CA SER A 150 8.55 2.02 4.85
C SER A 150 8.79 2.03 3.34
N LYS A 151 9.76 1.26 2.87
CA LYS A 151 10.01 1.07 1.44
C LYS A 151 8.80 0.45 0.73
N ILE A 152 8.18 -0.57 1.33
CA ILE A 152 6.95 -1.20 0.84
C ILE A 152 5.81 -0.16 0.79
N ALA A 153 5.62 0.61 1.86
CA ALA A 153 4.60 1.66 1.94
C ALA A 153 4.77 2.69 0.82
N ALA A 154 5.96 3.27 0.67
CA ALA A 154 6.25 4.25 -0.38
C ALA A 154 5.92 3.71 -1.79
N ALA A 155 6.26 2.44 -2.02
CA ALA A 155 5.96 1.74 -3.25
C ALA A 155 4.45 1.56 -3.52
N LYS A 156 3.67 1.21 -2.50
CA LYS A 156 2.21 1.08 -2.60
C LYS A 156 1.54 2.44 -2.80
N PHE A 157 1.98 3.46 -2.07
CA PHE A 157 1.52 4.85 -2.27
C PHE A 157 1.77 5.34 -3.70
N LYS A 158 2.94 5.04 -4.27
CA LYS A 158 3.24 5.37 -5.67
C LYS A 158 2.24 4.75 -6.64
N TYR A 159 1.85 3.50 -6.43
CA TYR A 159 0.88 2.82 -7.29
C TYR A 159 -0.54 3.34 -7.10
N VAL A 160 -1.03 3.47 -5.86
CA VAL A 160 -2.40 3.97 -5.65
C VAL A 160 -2.55 5.42 -6.12
N ASN A 161 -1.54 6.26 -5.94
CA ASN A 161 -1.57 7.64 -6.45
C ASN A 161 -1.59 7.66 -7.98
N ARG A 162 -0.82 6.79 -8.65
CA ARG A 162 -0.86 6.70 -10.10
C ARG A 162 -2.21 6.19 -10.60
N SER A 163 -2.77 5.17 -9.94
CA SER A 163 -4.12 4.70 -10.23
C SER A 163 -5.15 5.82 -10.11
N LEU A 164 -5.10 6.60 -9.02
CA LEU A 164 -6.00 7.73 -8.78
C LEU A 164 -5.87 8.83 -9.85
N GLN A 165 -4.65 9.13 -10.30
CA GLN A 165 -4.42 10.08 -11.40
C GLN A 165 -5.11 9.62 -12.69
N PHE A 166 -4.93 8.35 -13.08
CA PHE A 166 -5.60 7.81 -14.27
C PHE A 166 -7.11 7.67 -14.10
N LEU A 167 -7.61 7.45 -12.88
CA LEU A 167 -9.04 7.53 -12.59
C LEU A 167 -9.57 8.95 -12.85
N ALA A 168 -8.92 9.97 -12.30
CA ALA A 168 -9.34 11.35 -12.47
C ALA A 168 -9.29 11.76 -13.96
N SER A 169 -8.20 11.46 -14.67
CA SER A 169 -8.07 11.72 -16.10
C SER A 169 -9.12 10.95 -16.91
N GLY A 170 -9.36 9.67 -16.57
CA GLY A 170 -10.39 8.86 -17.19
C GLY A 170 -11.78 9.45 -17.02
N LEU A 171 -12.14 9.88 -15.81
CA LEU A 171 -13.44 10.51 -15.55
C LEU A 171 -13.63 11.82 -16.32
N ILE A 172 -12.60 12.64 -16.46
CA ILE A 172 -12.67 13.86 -17.28
C ILE A 172 -12.94 13.50 -18.75
N VAL A 173 -12.19 12.55 -19.32
CA VAL A 173 -12.42 12.09 -20.70
C VAL A 173 -13.82 11.50 -20.86
N PHE A 174 -14.31 10.75 -19.88
CA PHE A 174 -15.66 10.19 -19.88
C PHE A 174 -16.73 11.29 -19.91
N LEU A 175 -16.59 12.33 -19.10
CA LEU A 175 -17.53 13.46 -19.09
C LEU A 175 -17.54 14.20 -20.42
N ILE A 176 -16.37 14.44 -21.02
CA ILE A 176 -16.26 15.04 -22.36
C ILE A 176 -16.95 14.15 -23.40
N LEU A 177 -16.74 12.84 -23.34
CA LEU A 177 -17.37 11.87 -24.23
C LEU A 177 -18.90 11.92 -24.12
N VAL A 178 -19.44 11.86 -22.90
CA VAL A 178 -20.90 11.90 -22.66
C VAL A 178 -21.48 13.23 -23.13
N PHE A 179 -20.83 14.34 -22.84
CA PHE A 179 -21.27 15.66 -23.29
C PHE A 179 -21.28 15.78 -24.82
N TYR A 180 -20.21 15.36 -25.48
CA TYR A 180 -20.09 15.40 -26.93
C TYR A 180 -21.13 14.49 -27.61
N TYR A 181 -21.36 13.29 -27.06
CA TYR A 181 -22.42 12.39 -27.50
C TYR A 181 -23.81 13.02 -27.36
N ALA A 182 -24.09 13.70 -26.24
CA ALA A 182 -25.37 14.37 -26.00
C ALA A 182 -25.61 15.52 -27.01
N VAL A 183 -24.59 16.33 -27.31
CA VAL A 183 -24.68 17.40 -28.32
C VAL A 183 -25.03 16.82 -29.69
N LEU A 184 -24.31 15.78 -30.13
CA LEU A 184 -24.55 15.14 -31.43
C LEU A 184 -25.93 14.49 -31.55
N THR A 185 -26.48 13.96 -30.45
CA THR A 185 -27.78 13.29 -30.47
C THR A 185 -28.96 14.25 -30.32
N LEU A 186 -28.80 15.35 -29.57
CA LEU A 186 -29.85 16.34 -29.35
C LEU A 186 -29.91 17.43 -30.44
N GLY A 187 -28.93 17.48 -31.35
CA GLY A 187 -28.97 18.37 -32.51
C GLY A 187 -28.90 19.86 -32.15
N VAL A 188 -28.13 20.21 -31.11
CA VAL A 188 -27.69 21.60 -30.83
C VAL A 188 -26.35 21.85 -31.51
#